data_AF-A0A1S7P0E6-F1
#
_entry.id   AF-A0A1S7P0E6-F1
#
_cell.length_a   1.000
_cell.length_b   1.000
_cell.length_c   1.000
_cell.angle_alpha   90.00
_cell.angle_beta   90.00
_cell.angle_gamma   90.00
#
_symmetry.space_group_name_H-M   'P 1'
#
loop_
_entity.id
_entity.type
_entity.pdbx_description
1 polymer ?
#
loop_
_entity_poly.entity_id
_entity_poly.type
_entity_poly.pdbx_seq_one_letter_code
_entity_poly.pdbx_strand_id
1 'polypeptide(L)'
;MPPKRALREALANGVFGTAEDMRAASTFVQSFEDGEDRISKAMGGQVSKTILDAIRQRTMAKNELAANPLLGITDEGFEAQADFRQLLTRWIISNPEATQLEIDEQAGKIGKSITDRFEYPDLGGDEPATYNRDPALPFDNPYSTPAPAEQEGGDPEVRAWEKAQGVTPEYRARIEEQAKQKGMGYDEYIRSRVSKGTFALALSQEFASLPDPTTGRSFYHGDNLNRSRVPRSAVYRALGFAAQPATYSPNPAAHGLARLVRPDPTFPQGTGGNLNFVHKGQETISPTLRTTLTAASQQLGRDLTISSGYRSGNHPVERRKRAGGGEHTRGNAADISMAGMNDSQRADLVRALMAQGVTRFITYTGSPDMLHVDLKRQRGSNGLPYFMHDKSARNIQRAPAWLRAIAEESTSI
;
A
#
# COMPACT_ATOMS: atom_id res chain seq x y z
N MET A 1 -6.20 -3.14 -6.44
CA MET A 1 -7.55 -3.12 -5.84
C MET A 1 -8.23 -4.42 -6.25
N PRO A 2 -8.83 -5.22 -5.35
CA PRO A 2 -9.49 -6.46 -5.73
C PRO A 2 -10.63 -6.18 -6.72
N PRO A 3 -10.81 -6.99 -7.79
CA PRO A 3 -11.83 -6.77 -8.81
C PRO A 3 -13.26 -6.59 -8.25
N LYS A 4 -13.63 -7.35 -7.21
CA LYS A 4 -14.91 -7.16 -6.47
C LYS A 4 -15.07 -5.78 -5.85
N ARG A 5 -13.98 -5.20 -5.34
CA ARG A 5 -14.01 -3.87 -4.73
C ARG A 5 -14.12 -2.78 -5.78
N ALA A 6 -13.39 -2.91 -6.90
CA ALA A 6 -13.53 -2.02 -8.04
C ALA A 6 -14.95 -2.04 -8.62
N LEU A 7 -15.56 -3.23 -8.72
CA LEU A 7 -16.95 -3.38 -9.16
C LEU A 7 -17.93 -2.71 -8.19
N ARG A 8 -17.77 -2.92 -6.88
CA ARG A 8 -18.62 -2.29 -5.85
C ARG A 8 -18.51 -0.77 -5.88
N GLU A 9 -17.30 -0.24 -6.06
CA GLU A 9 -17.08 1.20 -6.17
C GLU A 9 -17.66 1.76 -7.48
N ALA A 10 -17.53 1.05 -8.60
CA ALA A 10 -18.16 1.42 -9.88
C ALA A 10 -19.71 1.39 -9.80
N LEU A 11 -20.27 0.40 -9.11
CA LEU A 11 -21.71 0.32 -8.82
C LEU A 11 -22.17 1.47 -7.92
N ALA A 12 -21.44 1.77 -6.85
CA ALA A 12 -21.76 2.86 -5.92
C ALA A 12 -21.70 4.24 -6.58
N ASN A 13 -20.87 4.40 -7.62
CA ASN A 13 -20.70 5.65 -8.36
C ASN A 13 -21.54 5.75 -9.64
N GLY A 14 -22.45 4.79 -9.89
CA GLY A 14 -23.35 4.84 -11.04
C GLY A 14 -22.65 4.73 -12.40
N VAL A 15 -21.50 4.05 -12.46
CA VAL A 15 -20.69 3.91 -13.68
C VAL A 15 -21.41 3.10 -14.77
N PHE A 16 -22.30 2.19 -14.38
CA PHE A 16 -23.04 1.33 -15.30
C PHE A 16 -24.44 1.91 -15.56
N GLY A 17 -24.71 2.28 -16.81
CA GLY A 17 -25.95 2.93 -17.21
C GLY A 17 -27.14 1.99 -17.36
N THR A 18 -26.89 0.68 -17.48
CA THR A 18 -27.93 -0.32 -17.73
C THR A 18 -27.77 -1.59 -16.88
N ALA A 19 -28.85 -2.37 -16.76
CA ALA A 19 -28.83 -3.68 -16.10
C ALA A 19 -27.98 -4.72 -16.87
N GLU A 20 -27.75 -4.50 -18.16
CA GLU A 20 -26.90 -5.32 -19.01
C GLU A 20 -25.42 -5.02 -18.77
N ASP A 21 -25.04 -3.75 -18.64
CA ASP A 21 -23.69 -3.33 -18.25
C ASP A 21 -23.28 -3.90 -16.89
N MET A 22 -24.20 -3.91 -15.92
CA MET A 22 -23.96 -4.51 -14.61
C MET A 22 -23.75 -6.04 -14.69
N ARG A 23 -24.51 -6.73 -15.55
CA ARG A 23 -24.31 -8.17 -15.78
C ARG A 23 -22.97 -8.43 -16.44
N ALA A 24 -22.62 -7.69 -17.49
CA ALA A 24 -21.34 -7.79 -18.17
C ALA A 24 -20.16 -7.52 -17.22
N ALA A 25 -20.25 -6.47 -16.40
CA ALA A 25 -19.22 -6.13 -15.42
C ALA A 25 -19.11 -7.16 -14.28
N SER A 26 -20.24 -7.71 -13.82
CA SER A 26 -20.25 -8.78 -12.82
C SER A 26 -19.67 -10.08 -13.37
N THR A 27 -20.04 -10.48 -14.58
CA THR A 27 -19.50 -11.66 -15.28
C THR A 27 -18.00 -11.50 -15.53
N PHE A 28 -17.56 -10.31 -15.95
CA PHE A 28 -16.15 -9.97 -16.09
C PHE A 28 -15.41 -10.14 -14.75
N VAL A 29 -15.92 -9.56 -13.66
CA VAL A 29 -15.28 -9.64 -12.34
C VAL A 29 -15.26 -11.07 -11.78
N GLN A 30 -16.34 -11.84 -11.94
CA GLN A 30 -16.37 -13.26 -11.58
C GLN A 30 -15.37 -14.08 -12.40
N SER A 31 -15.19 -13.76 -13.68
CA SER A 31 -14.16 -14.41 -14.51
C SER A 31 -12.73 -14.15 -14.02
N PHE A 32 -12.49 -13.05 -13.28
CA PHE A 32 -11.22 -12.85 -12.59
C PHE A 32 -11.12 -13.64 -11.29
N GLU A 33 -12.19 -13.96 -10.58
CA GLU A 33 -12.06 -14.70 -9.32
C GLU A 33 -11.72 -16.16 -9.56
N ASP A 34 -12.39 -16.78 -10.53
CA ASP A 34 -12.11 -18.15 -10.93
C ASP A 34 -10.87 -18.21 -11.85
N GLY A 35 -10.55 -17.09 -12.50
CA GLY A 35 -9.44 -16.95 -13.44
C GLY A 35 -8.13 -16.47 -12.83
N GLU A 36 -8.11 -15.71 -11.73
CA GLU A 36 -6.89 -15.08 -11.19
C GLU A 36 -5.89 -16.12 -10.71
N ASP A 37 -6.35 -17.15 -9.99
CA ASP A 37 -5.52 -18.28 -9.61
C ASP A 37 -5.00 -19.04 -10.84
N ARG A 38 -5.81 -19.16 -11.90
CA ARG A 38 -5.42 -19.86 -13.13
C ARG A 38 -4.47 -19.03 -14.00
N ILE A 39 -4.68 -17.73 -14.13
CA ILE A 39 -3.80 -16.79 -14.83
C ILE A 39 -2.47 -16.70 -14.09
N SER A 40 -2.50 -16.56 -12.76
CA SER A 40 -1.31 -16.53 -11.92
C SER A 40 -0.53 -17.85 -12.03
N LYS A 41 -1.21 -18.99 -11.94
CA LYS A 41 -0.61 -20.31 -12.12
C LYS A 41 -0.06 -20.53 -13.53
N ALA A 42 -0.76 -20.08 -14.57
CA ALA A 42 -0.31 -20.16 -15.96
C ALA A 42 0.92 -19.29 -16.20
N MET A 43 0.91 -18.04 -15.72
CA MET A 43 2.04 -17.12 -15.83
C MET A 43 3.24 -17.57 -14.99
N GLY A 44 3.01 -18.24 -13.86
CA GLY A 44 4.04 -18.82 -13.00
C GLY A 44 4.51 -20.22 -13.43
N GLY A 45 3.84 -20.82 -14.42
CA GLY A 45 4.15 -22.15 -14.96
C GLY A 45 5.49 -22.20 -15.69
N GLN A 46 6.05 -23.40 -15.82
CA GLN A 46 7.38 -23.58 -16.42
C GLN A 46 7.43 -23.11 -17.88
N VAL A 47 6.38 -23.37 -18.67
CA VAL A 47 6.31 -22.96 -20.08
C VAL A 47 6.36 -21.44 -20.23
N SER A 48 5.51 -20.72 -19.49
CA SER A 48 5.49 -19.25 -19.51
C SER A 48 6.81 -18.64 -19.06
N LYS A 49 7.46 -19.22 -18.04
CA LYS A 49 8.81 -18.78 -17.62
C LYS A 49 9.83 -18.98 -18.74
N THR A 50 9.86 -20.15 -19.37
CA THR A 50 10.77 -20.41 -20.49
C THR A 50 10.56 -19.44 -21.66
N ILE A 51 9.31 -19.09 -21.98
CA ILE A 51 8.99 -18.11 -23.03
C ILE A 51 9.46 -16.71 -22.64
N LEU A 52 9.16 -16.26 -21.41
CA LEU A 52 9.58 -14.95 -20.93
C LEU A 52 11.10 -14.82 -20.85
N ASP A 53 11.79 -15.89 -20.45
CA ASP A 53 13.25 -15.96 -20.44
C ASP A 53 13.81 -15.95 -21.87
N ALA A 54 13.16 -16.62 -22.82
CA ALA A 54 13.55 -16.55 -24.23
C ALA A 54 13.38 -15.12 -24.79
N ILE A 55 12.23 -14.47 -24.55
CA ILE A 55 11.99 -13.07 -24.94
C ILE A 55 13.10 -12.18 -24.35
N ARG A 56 13.38 -12.34 -23.05
CA ARG A 56 14.45 -11.62 -22.36
C ARG A 56 15.80 -11.84 -23.03
N GLN A 57 16.23 -13.09 -23.21
CA GLN A 57 17.52 -13.41 -23.82
C GLN A 57 17.69 -12.81 -25.22
N ARG A 58 16.63 -12.76 -26.02
CA ARG A 58 16.67 -12.18 -27.38
C ARG A 58 16.74 -10.65 -27.38
N THR A 59 16.32 -10.02 -26.30
CA THR A 59 16.23 -8.55 -26.14
C THR A 59 17.17 -8.01 -25.07
N MET A 60 18.07 -8.86 -24.55
CA MET A 60 19.15 -8.40 -23.68
C MET A 60 20.18 -7.68 -24.55
N ALA A 61 20.28 -6.35 -24.39
CA ALA A 61 21.36 -5.61 -25.00
C ALA A 61 22.69 -6.07 -24.37
N LYS A 62 23.67 -6.47 -25.20
CA LYS A 62 25.05 -6.70 -24.71
C LYS A 62 25.71 -5.41 -24.22
N ASN A 63 25.23 -4.26 -24.71
CA ASN A 63 25.72 -2.95 -24.33
C ASN A 63 24.79 -2.36 -23.25
N GLU A 64 25.32 -2.13 -22.04
CA GLU A 64 24.57 -1.67 -20.86
C GLU A 64 23.80 -0.35 -21.08
N LEU A 65 24.16 0.43 -22.11
CA LEU A 65 23.55 1.72 -22.42
C LEU A 65 22.18 1.64 -23.12
N ALA A 66 21.86 0.53 -23.80
CA ALA A 66 20.62 0.38 -24.56
C ALA A 66 19.53 -0.40 -23.81
N ALA A 67 19.89 -1.09 -22.73
CA ALA A 67 18.94 -1.78 -21.88
C ALA A 67 18.44 -0.87 -20.75
N ASN A 68 17.21 -1.10 -20.29
CA ASN A 68 16.77 -0.51 -19.03
C ASN A 68 17.74 -0.96 -17.90
N PRO A 69 18.43 -0.03 -17.21
CA PRO A 69 19.51 -0.37 -16.28
C PRO A 69 19.06 -1.19 -15.07
N LEU A 70 17.75 -1.26 -14.80
CA LEU A 70 17.21 -2.04 -13.68
C LEU A 70 16.88 -3.49 -14.04
N LEU A 71 16.56 -3.78 -15.31
CA LEU A 71 16.00 -5.07 -15.72
C LEU A 71 16.81 -5.77 -16.82
N GLY A 72 17.67 -5.02 -17.52
CA GLY A 72 18.54 -5.55 -18.58
C GLY A 72 17.76 -5.96 -19.84
N ILE A 73 16.61 -5.34 -20.10
CA ILE A 73 15.73 -5.64 -21.24
C ILE A 73 15.51 -4.33 -22.01
N THR A 74 15.48 -4.39 -23.34
CA THR A 74 15.13 -3.25 -24.21
C THR A 74 13.62 -2.98 -24.22
N ASP A 75 13.19 -1.86 -24.79
CA ASP A 75 11.77 -1.50 -24.92
C ASP A 75 11.00 -2.55 -25.74
N GLU A 76 11.63 -3.11 -26.78
CA GLU A 76 11.10 -4.22 -27.59
C GLU A 76 10.84 -5.47 -26.74
N GLY A 77 11.70 -5.75 -25.77
CA GLY A 77 11.50 -6.87 -24.84
C GLY A 77 10.36 -6.64 -23.86
N PHE A 78 10.15 -5.40 -23.41
CA PHE A 78 8.96 -5.07 -22.61
C PHE A 78 7.67 -5.17 -23.43
N GLU A 79 7.72 -4.68 -24.66
CA GLU A 79 6.60 -4.76 -25.60
C GLU A 79 6.21 -6.22 -25.86
N ALA A 80 7.16 -7.08 -26.21
CA ALA A 80 6.92 -8.50 -26.45
C ALA A 80 6.38 -9.25 -25.22
N GLN A 81 6.90 -8.96 -24.02
CA GLN A 81 6.38 -9.55 -22.77
C GLN A 81 4.96 -9.10 -22.46
N ALA A 82 4.64 -7.83 -22.72
CA ALA A 82 3.29 -7.30 -22.52
C ALA A 82 2.29 -7.95 -23.48
N ASP A 83 2.64 -8.11 -24.76
CA ASP A 83 1.79 -8.80 -25.74
C ASP A 83 1.56 -10.27 -25.35
N PHE A 84 2.61 -10.99 -24.95
CA PHE A 84 2.49 -12.39 -24.49
C PHE A 84 1.50 -12.51 -23.32
N ARG A 85 1.66 -11.67 -22.29
CA ARG A 85 0.80 -11.66 -21.09
C ARG A 85 -0.65 -11.37 -21.45
N GLN A 86 -0.89 -10.38 -22.30
CA GLN A 86 -2.23 -9.98 -22.69
C GLN A 86 -2.92 -11.07 -23.53
N LEU A 87 -2.22 -11.67 -24.50
CA LEU A 87 -2.77 -12.75 -25.32
C LEU A 87 -3.12 -13.99 -24.48
N LEU A 88 -2.21 -14.42 -23.60
CA LEU A 88 -2.47 -15.60 -22.76
C LEU A 88 -3.63 -15.34 -21.78
N THR A 89 -3.67 -14.16 -21.18
CA THR A 89 -4.77 -13.77 -20.28
C THR A 89 -6.12 -13.78 -21.01
N ARG A 90 -6.21 -13.16 -22.19
CA ARG A 90 -7.45 -13.14 -22.98
C ARG A 90 -7.88 -14.54 -23.40
N TRP A 91 -6.93 -15.41 -23.74
CA TRP A 91 -7.24 -16.80 -24.07
C TRP A 91 -7.78 -17.57 -22.86
N ILE A 92 -7.15 -17.45 -21.68
CA ILE A 92 -7.62 -18.12 -20.46
C ILE A 92 -9.04 -17.66 -20.09
N ILE A 93 -9.31 -16.35 -20.16
CA ILE A 93 -10.66 -15.79 -19.91
C ILE A 93 -11.69 -16.34 -20.91
N SER A 94 -11.30 -16.52 -22.17
CA SER A 94 -12.18 -17.05 -23.21
C SER A 94 -12.35 -18.58 -23.17
N ASN A 95 -11.53 -19.28 -22.37
CA ASN A 95 -11.52 -20.74 -22.24
C ASN A 95 -11.56 -21.15 -20.77
N PRO A 96 -12.66 -20.85 -20.05
CA PRO A 96 -12.75 -21.08 -18.61
C PRO A 96 -12.66 -22.56 -18.21
N GLU A 97 -12.90 -23.50 -19.12
CA GLU A 97 -12.81 -24.94 -18.82
C GLU A 97 -11.45 -25.55 -19.21
N ALA A 98 -10.52 -24.76 -19.77
CA ALA A 98 -9.22 -25.28 -20.21
C ALA A 98 -8.41 -25.90 -19.07
N THR A 99 -7.93 -27.11 -19.29
CA THR A 99 -7.00 -27.79 -18.38
C THR A 99 -5.64 -27.07 -18.35
N GLN A 100 -4.82 -27.35 -17.32
CA GLN A 100 -3.47 -26.80 -17.26
C GLN A 100 -2.61 -27.19 -18.48
N LEU A 101 -2.81 -28.40 -19.01
CA LEU A 101 -2.11 -28.88 -20.20
C LEU A 101 -2.46 -28.05 -21.44
N GLU A 102 -3.73 -27.75 -21.65
CA GLU A 102 -4.19 -26.92 -22.78
C GLU A 102 -3.72 -25.46 -22.63
N ILE A 103 -3.70 -24.94 -21.39
CA ILE A 103 -3.12 -23.63 -21.08
C ILE A 103 -1.63 -23.60 -21.44
N ASP A 104 -0.87 -24.61 -21.05
CA ASP A 104 0.57 -24.71 -21.33
C ASP A 104 0.84 -24.86 -22.83
N GLU A 105 0.04 -25.66 -23.54
CA GLU A 105 0.12 -25.81 -25.00
C GLU A 105 -0.15 -24.47 -25.71
N GLN A 106 -1.20 -23.75 -25.28
CA GLN A 106 -1.52 -22.47 -25.86
C GLN A 106 -0.48 -21.39 -25.51
N ALA A 107 0.04 -21.39 -24.29
CA ALA A 107 1.15 -20.52 -23.92
C ALA A 107 2.34 -20.77 -24.86
N GLY A 108 2.66 -22.03 -25.17
CA GLY A 108 3.66 -22.40 -26.17
C GLY A 108 3.40 -21.81 -27.56
N LYS A 109 2.16 -21.91 -28.07
CA LYS A 109 1.76 -21.36 -29.38
C LYS A 109 1.87 -19.84 -29.43
N ILE A 110 1.37 -19.15 -28.40
CA ILE A 110 1.45 -17.69 -28.27
C ILE A 110 2.92 -17.25 -28.16
N GLY A 111 3.68 -17.92 -27.30
CA GLY A 111 5.10 -17.66 -27.10
C GLY A 111 5.88 -17.78 -28.39
N LYS A 112 5.67 -18.87 -29.16
CA LYS A 112 6.26 -19.05 -30.48
C LYS A 112 5.89 -17.90 -31.43
N SER A 113 4.61 -17.55 -31.52
CA SER A 113 4.14 -16.43 -32.36
C SER A 113 4.80 -15.10 -32.00
N ILE A 114 5.08 -14.84 -30.73
CA ILE A 114 5.79 -13.64 -30.28
C ILE A 114 7.27 -13.75 -30.65
N THR A 115 7.90 -14.90 -30.38
CA THR A 115 9.34 -15.06 -30.62
C THR A 115 9.70 -15.08 -32.10
N ASP A 116 8.80 -15.54 -32.98
CA ASP A 116 9.01 -15.55 -34.44
C ASP A 116 8.99 -14.13 -35.04
N ARG A 117 8.52 -13.12 -34.29
CA ARG A 117 8.52 -11.71 -34.71
C ARG A 117 9.80 -10.95 -34.35
N PHE A 118 10.76 -11.64 -33.73
CA PHE A 118 12.08 -11.06 -33.50
C PHE A 118 12.92 -11.15 -34.77
N GLU A 119 13.36 -10.01 -35.26
CA GLU A 119 14.31 -9.91 -36.37
C GLU A 119 15.70 -9.52 -35.82
N TYR A 120 16.70 -10.31 -36.22
CA TYR A 120 18.10 -10.02 -35.89
C TYR A 120 18.73 -9.21 -37.01
N PRO A 121 19.35 -8.06 -36.70
CA PRO A 121 20.11 -7.29 -37.67
C PRO A 121 21.41 -8.04 -38.02
N ASP A 122 21.35 -8.88 -39.05
CA ASP A 122 22.43 -9.72 -39.59
C ASP A 122 23.11 -10.70 -38.61
N LEU A 123 23.55 -11.86 -39.13
CA LEU A 123 24.05 -13.03 -38.35
C LEU A 123 25.40 -12.82 -37.62
N GLY A 124 25.80 -11.58 -37.33
CA GLY A 124 27.06 -11.27 -36.64
C GLY A 124 27.07 -9.97 -35.82
N GLY A 125 25.94 -9.25 -35.72
CA GLY A 125 25.84 -8.03 -34.94
C GLY A 125 25.62 -8.29 -33.45
N ASP A 126 26.21 -7.47 -32.57
CA ASP A 126 25.95 -7.45 -31.13
C ASP A 126 24.65 -6.70 -30.76
N GLU A 127 23.83 -6.36 -31.76
CA GLU A 127 22.60 -5.60 -31.56
C GLU A 127 21.44 -6.49 -31.09
N PRO A 128 20.58 -5.98 -30.20
CA PRO A 128 19.40 -6.70 -29.73
C PRO A 128 18.42 -6.94 -30.89
N ALA A 129 17.62 -8.02 -30.79
CA ALA A 129 16.59 -8.27 -31.78
C ALA A 129 15.51 -7.18 -31.73
N THR A 130 15.02 -6.78 -32.90
CA THR A 130 13.87 -5.88 -33.03
C THR A 130 12.58 -6.69 -32.95
N TYR A 131 11.59 -6.20 -32.22
CA TYR A 131 10.28 -6.86 -32.09
C TYR A 131 9.29 -6.23 -33.07
N ASN A 132 8.94 -6.96 -34.13
CA ASN A 132 7.94 -6.50 -35.09
C ASN A 132 6.52 -6.82 -34.59
N ARG A 133 6.00 -5.92 -33.75
CA ARG A 133 4.66 -6.05 -33.19
C ARG A 133 3.61 -6.12 -34.28
N ASP A 134 2.67 -7.05 -34.12
CA ASP A 134 1.55 -7.23 -35.04
C ASP A 134 0.51 -6.12 -34.86
N PRO A 135 0.27 -5.31 -35.90
CA PRO A 135 -0.69 -4.20 -35.82
C PRO A 135 -2.14 -4.68 -35.71
N ALA A 136 -2.44 -5.96 -35.97
CA ALA A 136 -3.78 -6.53 -35.84
C ALA A 136 -4.12 -6.97 -34.40
N LEU A 137 -3.21 -6.81 -33.43
CA LEU A 137 -3.51 -7.15 -32.04
C LEU A 137 -4.66 -6.28 -31.50
N PRO A 138 -5.67 -6.88 -30.83
CA PRO A 138 -6.90 -6.18 -30.44
C PRO A 138 -6.73 -5.36 -29.16
N PHE A 139 -5.53 -4.83 -28.90
CA PHE A 139 -5.17 -4.08 -27.71
C PHE A 139 -3.94 -3.21 -27.98
N ASP A 140 -3.85 -2.09 -27.28
CA ASP A 140 -2.67 -1.24 -27.28
C ASP A 140 -1.58 -1.82 -26.38
N ASN A 141 -0.32 -1.58 -26.75
CA ASN A 141 0.82 -1.94 -25.91
C ASN A 141 1.45 -0.65 -25.34
N PRO A 142 1.58 -0.55 -24.01
CA PRO A 142 2.09 0.66 -23.37
C PRO A 142 3.58 0.93 -23.66
N TYR A 143 4.28 -0.03 -24.26
CA TYR A 143 5.71 0.06 -24.60
C TYR A 143 5.97 0.30 -26.09
N SER A 144 4.95 0.34 -26.95
CA SER A 144 5.15 0.64 -28.37
C SER A 144 5.62 2.09 -28.55
N THR A 145 6.77 2.29 -29.20
CA THR A 145 7.19 3.62 -29.67
C THR A 145 6.32 4.01 -30.87
N PRO A 146 5.65 5.18 -30.86
CA PRO A 146 4.85 5.61 -32.00
C PRO A 146 5.76 5.86 -33.21
N ALA A 147 5.39 5.33 -34.37
CA ALA A 147 6.12 5.59 -35.63
C ALA A 147 6.28 7.11 -35.87
N PRO A 148 7.44 7.56 -36.37
CA PRO A 148 7.70 8.99 -36.57
C PRO A 148 6.73 9.55 -37.61
N ALA A 149 5.84 10.44 -37.18
CA ALA A 149 4.94 11.15 -38.07
C ALA A 149 5.67 12.35 -38.71
N GLU A 150 5.48 12.52 -40.02
CA GLU A 150 6.03 13.61 -40.84
C GLU A 150 5.81 15.00 -40.22
N GLN A 151 6.80 15.88 -40.40
CA GLN A 151 6.93 17.16 -39.72
C GLN A 151 5.93 18.21 -40.23
N GLU A 152 4.76 18.32 -39.60
CA GLU A 152 3.98 19.56 -39.58
C GLU A 152 4.50 20.51 -38.48
N GLY A 153 4.57 21.81 -38.76
CA GLY A 153 5.12 22.82 -37.85
C GLY A 153 4.43 22.83 -36.47
N GLY A 154 5.24 22.79 -35.42
CA GLY A 154 4.79 22.74 -34.02
C GLY A 154 5.79 21.95 -33.19
N ASP A 155 5.88 22.27 -31.90
CA ASP A 155 6.72 21.52 -30.97
C ASP A 155 6.39 20.01 -31.07
N PRO A 156 7.37 19.16 -31.40
CA PRO A 156 7.19 17.72 -31.48
C PRO A 156 6.54 17.11 -30.23
N GLU A 157 6.86 17.60 -29.03
CA GLU A 157 6.30 17.09 -27.77
C GLU A 157 4.81 17.41 -27.62
N VAL A 158 4.40 18.61 -28.01
CA VAL A 158 3.00 19.05 -27.96
C VAL A 158 2.16 18.25 -28.94
N ARG A 159 2.67 17.98 -30.14
CA ARG A 159 1.98 17.15 -31.15
C ARG A 159 1.86 15.70 -30.72
N ALA A 160 2.93 15.13 -30.15
CA ALA A 160 2.89 13.79 -29.58
C ALA A 160 1.83 13.68 -28.47
N TRP A 161 1.74 14.71 -27.62
CA TRP A 161 0.70 14.79 -26.60
C TRP A 161 -0.71 14.91 -27.21
N GLU A 162 -0.93 15.80 -28.18
CA GLU A 162 -2.23 16.00 -28.84
C GLU A 162 -2.74 14.71 -29.51
N LYS A 163 -1.84 14.02 -30.24
CA LYS A 163 -2.14 12.73 -30.87
C LYS A 163 -2.49 11.67 -29.83
N ALA A 164 -1.70 11.55 -28.76
CA ALA A 164 -1.96 10.60 -27.67
C ALA A 164 -3.25 10.91 -26.88
N GLN A 165 -3.71 12.17 -26.89
CA GLN A 165 -4.95 12.59 -26.25
C GLN A 165 -6.16 12.60 -27.19
N GLY A 166 -5.99 12.29 -28.49
CA GLY A 166 -7.05 12.37 -29.49
C GLY A 166 -7.65 13.78 -29.60
N VAL A 167 -6.81 14.81 -29.51
CA VAL A 167 -7.27 16.21 -29.49
C VAL A 167 -7.87 16.60 -30.82
N THR A 168 -9.18 16.85 -30.85
CA THR A 168 -9.86 17.43 -32.02
C THR A 168 -9.58 18.93 -32.14
N PRO A 169 -9.79 19.55 -33.32
CA PRO A 169 -9.66 21.00 -33.47
C PRO A 169 -10.51 21.80 -32.47
N GLU A 170 -11.72 21.36 -32.15
CA GLU A 170 -12.55 22.04 -31.15
C GLU A 170 -12.00 21.87 -29.73
N TYR A 171 -11.38 20.72 -29.42
CA TYR A 171 -10.74 20.54 -28.13
C TYR A 171 -9.47 21.38 -28.00
N ARG A 172 -8.68 21.48 -29.07
CA ARG A 172 -7.52 22.38 -29.15
C ARG A 172 -7.89 23.83 -28.87
N ALA A 173 -8.93 24.35 -29.53
CA ALA A 173 -9.42 25.71 -29.32
C ALA A 173 -9.82 25.99 -27.86
N ARG A 174 -10.46 25.02 -27.19
CA ARG A 174 -10.81 25.14 -25.75
C ARG A 174 -9.57 25.20 -24.86
N ILE A 175 -8.54 24.42 -25.17
CA ILE A 175 -7.28 24.43 -24.42
C ILE A 175 -6.52 25.74 -24.67
N GLU A 176 -6.53 26.27 -25.90
CA GLU A 176 -5.96 27.58 -26.23
C GLU A 176 -6.64 28.71 -25.45
N GLU A 177 -7.96 28.67 -25.30
CA GLU A 177 -8.68 29.65 -24.49
C GLU A 177 -8.32 29.54 -23.00
N GLN A 178 -8.17 28.32 -22.47
CA GLN A 178 -7.67 28.10 -21.11
C GLN A 178 -6.23 28.60 -20.91
N ALA A 179 -5.38 28.44 -21.93
CA ALA A 179 -4.01 28.96 -21.92
C ALA A 179 -4.01 30.50 -21.87
N LYS A 180 -4.83 31.14 -22.72
CA LYS A 180 -5.02 32.60 -22.74
C LYS A 180 -5.53 33.15 -21.42
N GLN A 181 -6.50 32.50 -20.78
CA GLN A 181 -7.01 32.90 -19.46
C GLN A 181 -5.93 32.89 -18.37
N LYS A 182 -4.87 32.10 -18.56
CA LYS A 182 -3.73 32.02 -17.64
C LYS A 182 -2.51 32.83 -18.12
N GLY A 183 -2.63 33.59 -19.20
CA GLY A 183 -1.53 34.39 -19.76
C GLY A 183 -0.39 33.57 -20.35
N MET A 184 -0.64 32.32 -20.77
CA MET A 184 0.36 31.42 -21.35
C MET A 184 0.10 31.17 -22.83
N GLY A 185 1.16 30.89 -23.59
CA GLY A 185 1.05 30.34 -24.94
C GLY A 185 0.54 28.90 -24.92
N TYR A 186 -0.05 28.40 -26.02
CA TYR A 186 -0.59 27.03 -26.08
C TYR A 186 0.46 25.96 -25.78
N ASP A 187 1.61 26.02 -26.45
CA ASP A 187 2.70 25.04 -26.25
C ASP A 187 3.26 25.09 -24.83
N GLU A 188 3.44 26.30 -24.28
CA GLU A 188 3.84 26.51 -22.88
C GLU A 188 2.81 25.92 -21.90
N TYR A 189 1.53 26.12 -22.20
CA TYR A 189 0.44 25.58 -21.41
C TYR A 189 0.39 24.05 -21.46
N ILE A 190 0.61 23.44 -22.62
CA ILE A 190 0.70 21.98 -22.75
C ILE A 190 1.95 21.43 -22.04
N ARG A 191 3.11 22.07 -22.17
CA ARG A 191 4.33 21.66 -21.42
C ARG A 191 4.17 21.79 -19.91
N SER A 192 3.39 22.77 -19.44
CA SER A 192 3.03 22.90 -18.02
C SER A 192 2.12 21.78 -17.53
N ARG A 193 1.43 21.10 -18.46
CA ARG A 193 0.63 19.91 -18.15
C ARG A 193 1.53 18.69 -18.20
N VAL A 194 1.63 18.01 -17.07
CA VAL A 194 2.31 16.72 -16.98
C VAL A 194 1.65 15.77 -17.99
N SER A 195 2.41 15.30 -19.00
CA SER A 195 1.88 14.38 -20.02
C SER A 195 1.32 13.12 -19.35
N LYS A 196 0.36 12.41 -19.97
CA LYS A 196 -0.17 11.16 -19.36
C LYS A 196 0.94 10.15 -19.08
N GLY A 197 1.94 10.04 -19.96
CA GLY A 197 3.11 9.18 -19.77
C GLY A 197 4.01 9.66 -18.64
N THR A 198 4.31 10.95 -18.56
CA THR A 198 5.07 11.55 -17.44
C THR A 198 4.33 11.43 -16.13
N PHE A 199 3.00 11.57 -16.14
CA PHE A 199 2.15 11.40 -14.97
C PHE A 199 2.11 9.92 -14.56
N ALA A 200 1.93 9.00 -15.49
CA ALA A 200 1.95 7.56 -15.22
C ALA A 200 3.33 7.08 -14.75
N LEU A 201 4.42 7.61 -15.30
CA LEU A 201 5.78 7.34 -14.87
C LEU A 201 6.07 7.94 -13.49
N ALA A 202 5.68 9.20 -13.25
CA ALA A 202 5.81 9.81 -11.94
C ALA A 202 4.96 9.06 -10.91
N LEU A 203 3.76 8.63 -11.30
CA LEU A 203 2.87 7.82 -10.46
C LEU A 203 3.47 6.43 -10.21
N SER A 204 4.03 5.76 -11.22
CA SER A 204 4.64 4.43 -11.08
C SER A 204 5.93 4.47 -10.27
N GLN A 205 6.76 5.50 -10.47
CA GLN A 205 7.94 5.77 -9.65
C GLN A 205 7.55 6.11 -8.22
N GLU A 206 6.51 6.92 -8.02
CA GLU A 206 5.96 7.17 -6.69
C GLU A 206 5.48 5.86 -6.07
N PHE A 207 4.70 5.04 -6.79
CA PHE A 207 4.22 3.73 -6.33
C PHE A 207 5.35 2.74 -6.03
N ALA A 208 6.39 2.65 -6.86
CA ALA A 208 7.54 1.77 -6.65
C ALA A 208 8.49 2.31 -5.56
N SER A 209 8.48 3.62 -5.32
CA SER A 209 9.12 4.27 -4.18
C SER A 209 8.31 4.15 -2.88
N LEU A 210 7.04 3.69 -2.95
CA LEU A 210 6.29 3.37 -1.76
C LEU A 210 6.96 2.20 -1.06
N PRO A 211 7.23 2.31 0.25
CA PRO A 211 7.80 1.22 1.01
C PRO A 211 6.79 0.06 1.07
N ASP A 212 7.28 -1.13 0.75
CA ASP A 212 6.54 -2.38 0.94
C ASP A 212 6.02 -2.40 2.38
N PRO A 213 4.72 -2.67 2.57
CA PRO A 213 4.11 -2.57 3.88
C PRO A 213 4.67 -3.60 4.84
N THR A 214 5.23 -4.73 4.40
CA THR A 214 5.75 -5.76 5.32
C THR A 214 7.18 -5.46 5.76
N THR A 215 7.99 -4.89 4.87
CA THR A 215 9.44 -4.74 5.05
C THR A 215 9.87 -3.30 5.30
N GLY A 216 9.01 -2.32 5.03
CA GLY A 216 9.31 -0.88 5.16
C GLY A 216 10.29 -0.36 4.09
N ARG A 217 10.66 -1.20 3.12
CA ARG A 217 11.64 -0.91 2.07
C ARG A 217 10.90 -0.72 0.76
N SER A 218 11.17 0.36 0.03
CA SER A 218 10.67 0.49 -1.33
C SER A 218 11.38 -0.50 -2.25
N PHE A 219 10.88 -0.65 -3.47
CA PHE A 219 11.58 -1.42 -4.51
C PHE A 219 13.00 -0.87 -4.76
N TYR A 220 13.22 0.41 -4.46
CA TYR A 220 14.47 1.17 -4.59
C TYR A 220 15.19 1.44 -3.25
N HIS A 221 15.10 0.51 -2.30
CA HIS A 221 15.76 0.66 -1.01
C HIS A 221 17.25 0.27 -1.06
N GLY A 222 18.13 1.28 -1.01
CA GLY A 222 19.59 1.12 -0.95
C GLY A 222 20.35 1.88 -2.03
N ASP A 223 19.63 2.40 -3.02
CA ASP A 223 20.15 2.91 -4.29
C ASP A 223 20.20 4.45 -4.35
N ASN A 224 19.83 5.14 -3.25
CA ASN A 224 19.89 6.61 -3.06
C ASN A 224 19.18 7.49 -4.11
N LEU A 225 18.55 6.91 -5.13
CA LEU A 225 18.07 7.63 -6.31
C LEU A 225 16.60 8.05 -6.27
N ASN A 226 15.78 7.58 -5.32
CA ASN A 226 14.37 8.01 -5.26
C ASN A 226 13.86 8.18 -3.83
N ARG A 227 13.70 9.44 -3.43
CA ARG A 227 12.88 9.85 -2.29
C ARG A 227 11.52 10.25 -2.86
N SER A 228 10.47 9.54 -2.48
CA SER A 228 9.09 9.94 -2.78
C SER A 228 8.94 11.44 -2.51
N ARG A 229 8.53 12.20 -3.53
CA ARG A 229 8.36 13.66 -3.43
C ARG A 229 7.09 14.01 -2.65
N VAL A 230 6.22 13.02 -2.46
CA VAL A 230 4.93 13.17 -1.78
C VAL A 230 4.95 12.34 -0.50
N PRO A 231 4.63 12.91 0.68
CA PRO A 231 4.57 12.14 1.91
C PRO A 231 3.65 10.91 1.76
N ARG A 232 4.12 9.74 2.21
CA ARG A 232 3.38 8.44 2.19
C ARG A 232 1.93 8.56 2.65
N SER A 233 1.67 9.39 3.66
CA SER A 233 0.34 9.65 4.22
C SER A 233 -0.61 10.39 3.28
N ALA A 234 -0.09 11.22 2.37
CA ALA A 234 -0.87 11.93 1.37
C ALA A 234 -1.29 11.00 0.21
N VAL A 235 -0.40 10.09 -0.22
CA VAL A 235 -0.72 9.10 -1.27
C VAL A 235 -1.80 8.13 -0.81
N TYR A 236 -1.70 7.58 0.40
CA TYR A 236 -2.72 6.65 0.93
C TYR A 236 -4.07 7.31 1.15
N ARG A 237 -4.09 8.58 1.57
CA ARG A 237 -5.32 9.37 1.70
C ARG A 237 -6.00 9.59 0.35
N ALA A 238 -5.22 9.91 -0.69
CA ALA A 238 -5.74 10.14 -2.04
C ALA A 238 -6.29 8.85 -2.69
N LEU A 239 -5.73 7.69 -2.36
CA LEU A 239 -6.17 6.38 -2.86
C LEU A 239 -7.35 5.76 -2.08
N GLY A 240 -7.98 6.51 -1.18
CA GLY A 240 -9.13 6.03 -0.41
C GLY A 240 -8.79 4.91 0.57
N PHE A 241 -7.50 4.71 0.88
CA PHE A 241 -7.12 3.93 2.05
C PHE A 241 -7.39 4.80 3.28
N ALA A 242 -8.34 4.39 4.12
CA ALA A 242 -8.37 4.85 5.51
C ALA A 242 -6.96 4.59 6.07
N ALA A 243 -6.27 5.65 6.49
CA ALA A 243 -4.84 5.68 6.71
C ALA A 243 -4.34 4.38 7.36
N GLN A 244 -3.72 3.48 6.57
CA GLN A 244 -2.93 2.41 7.13
C GLN A 244 -1.65 3.05 7.67
N PRO A 245 -1.38 2.99 8.98
CA PRO A 245 -0.12 3.43 9.50
C PRO A 245 0.95 2.38 9.27
N ALA A 246 2.16 2.93 9.24
CA ALA A 246 3.42 2.26 9.03
C ALA A 246 3.59 1.02 9.90
N THR A 247 4.32 0.07 9.37
CA THR A 247 4.53 -1.24 9.97
C THR A 247 5.68 -1.27 10.95
N TYR A 248 5.43 -2.02 12.01
CA TYR A 248 6.31 -2.95 12.71
C TYR A 248 7.76 -2.98 12.22
N SER A 249 8.65 -2.42 13.05
CA SER A 249 10.09 -2.66 12.97
C SER A 249 10.42 -3.89 13.84
N PRO A 250 11.00 -4.98 13.30
CA PRO A 250 11.41 -6.10 14.13
C PRO A 250 12.46 -5.64 15.14
N ASN A 251 12.23 -5.93 16.43
CA ASN A 251 13.11 -5.54 17.53
C ASN A 251 14.46 -6.27 17.40
N PRO A 252 15.58 -5.57 17.13
CA PRO A 252 16.89 -6.21 17.01
C PRO A 252 17.40 -6.79 18.35
N ALA A 253 16.78 -6.45 19.49
CA ALA A 253 17.15 -6.92 20.82
C ALA A 253 16.40 -8.19 21.31
N ALA A 254 15.54 -8.80 20.49
CA ALA A 254 14.85 -10.04 20.86
C ALA A 254 15.76 -11.27 20.69
N HIS A 255 15.88 -12.12 21.72
CA HIS A 255 16.69 -13.34 21.72
C HIS A 255 15.84 -14.62 21.60
N GLY A 256 16.35 -15.63 20.87
CA GLY A 256 15.80 -16.99 20.81
C GLY A 256 14.64 -17.22 19.83
N LEU A 257 13.90 -18.32 20.04
CA LEU A 257 12.74 -18.75 19.22
C LEU A 257 11.60 -17.73 19.15
N ALA A 258 11.63 -16.68 19.99
CA ALA A 258 10.74 -15.51 19.90
C ALA A 258 10.83 -14.76 18.55
N ARG A 259 11.89 -14.97 17.75
CA ARG A 259 11.97 -14.48 16.36
C ARG A 259 11.13 -15.29 15.35
N LEU A 260 10.68 -16.50 15.70
CA LEU A 260 10.06 -17.45 14.77
C LEU A 260 8.58 -17.70 15.04
N VAL A 261 8.01 -17.06 16.06
CA VAL A 261 6.58 -17.15 16.34
C VAL A 261 5.85 -16.21 15.39
N ARG A 262 5.15 -16.79 14.40
CA ARG A 262 4.15 -16.06 13.61
C ARG A 262 3.10 -15.48 14.57
N PRO A 263 2.66 -14.22 14.42
CA PRO A 263 1.45 -13.79 15.11
C PRO A 263 0.31 -14.68 14.60
N ASP A 264 -0.24 -15.46 15.50
CA ASP A 264 -1.45 -16.25 15.28
C ASP A 264 -2.58 -15.30 14.83
N PRO A 265 -3.21 -15.50 13.66
CA PRO A 265 -4.19 -14.57 13.13
C PRO A 265 -5.58 -14.92 13.65
N THR A 266 -5.82 -14.83 14.97
CA THR A 266 -7.19 -14.75 15.48
C THR A 266 -7.25 -13.81 16.68
N PHE A 267 -7.43 -12.53 16.35
CA PHE A 267 -7.95 -11.55 17.29
C PHE A 267 -9.40 -11.87 17.62
N PRO A 268 -9.80 -11.99 18.90
CA PRO A 268 -11.21 -12.02 19.22
C PRO A 268 -11.80 -10.63 18.92
N GLN A 269 -12.55 -10.54 17.82
CA GLN A 269 -13.51 -9.47 17.62
C GLN A 269 -14.66 -9.70 18.62
N GLY A 270 -14.52 -9.16 19.83
CA GLY A 270 -15.67 -9.03 20.73
C GLY A 270 -16.63 -7.97 20.22
N THR A 271 -17.87 -7.93 20.72
CA THR A 271 -18.86 -6.92 20.34
C THR A 271 -18.54 -5.51 20.87
N GLY A 272 -17.48 -5.38 21.68
CA GLY A 272 -17.14 -4.15 22.40
C GLY A 272 -17.88 -4.04 23.73
N GLY A 273 -17.23 -3.37 24.68
CA GLY A 273 -17.77 -3.06 26.01
C GLY A 273 -17.31 -3.98 27.12
N ASN A 274 -16.63 -5.09 26.85
CA ASN A 274 -16.09 -5.94 27.91
C ASN A 274 -14.62 -5.64 28.21
N LEU A 275 -14.27 -5.77 29.48
CA LEU A 275 -12.90 -5.70 29.98
C LEU A 275 -12.50 -7.08 30.52
N ASN A 276 -11.50 -7.70 29.89
CA ASN A 276 -11.03 -9.03 30.21
C ASN A 276 -9.73 -8.94 31.00
N PHE A 277 -9.79 -9.18 32.31
CA PHE A 277 -8.61 -9.08 33.17
C PHE A 277 -7.86 -10.40 33.26
N VAL A 278 -6.56 -10.35 33.01
CA VAL A 278 -5.70 -11.55 33.00
C VAL A 278 -5.50 -12.12 34.41
N HIS A 279 -5.51 -11.26 35.43
CA HIS A 279 -5.24 -11.65 36.81
C HIS A 279 -6.47 -11.44 37.69
N LYS A 280 -6.92 -12.54 38.31
CA LYS A 280 -8.03 -12.51 39.28
C LYS A 280 -7.76 -11.48 40.39
N GLY A 281 -8.78 -10.72 40.75
CA GLY A 281 -8.72 -9.73 41.82
C GLY A 281 -8.11 -8.38 41.43
N GLN A 282 -7.72 -8.19 40.15
CA GLN A 282 -7.31 -6.87 39.64
C GLN A 282 -8.48 -6.07 39.05
N GLU A 283 -9.69 -6.63 39.11
CA GLU A 283 -10.96 -6.02 38.65
C GLU A 283 -11.32 -4.74 39.41
N THR A 284 -10.77 -4.56 40.61
CA THR A 284 -11.14 -3.48 41.53
C THR A 284 -10.50 -2.14 41.16
N ILE A 285 -10.45 -1.82 39.87
CA ILE A 285 -10.17 -0.47 39.37
C ILE A 285 -11.31 0.48 39.73
N SER A 286 -11.05 1.79 39.73
CA SER A 286 -12.05 2.79 40.10
C SER A 286 -13.24 2.75 39.13
N PRO A 287 -14.46 3.08 39.61
CA PRO A 287 -15.64 3.14 38.74
C PRO A 287 -15.44 4.05 37.53
N THR A 288 -14.78 5.20 37.72
CA THR A 288 -14.45 6.13 36.62
C THR A 288 -13.57 5.46 35.57
N LEU A 289 -12.47 4.81 35.98
CA LEU A 289 -11.58 4.15 35.01
C LEU A 289 -12.32 3.00 34.30
N ARG A 290 -13.12 2.21 35.03
CA ARG A 290 -13.93 1.15 34.44
C ARG A 290 -14.87 1.69 33.36
N THR A 291 -15.63 2.75 33.66
CA THR A 291 -16.52 3.40 32.70
C THR A 291 -15.77 3.91 31.47
N THR A 292 -14.64 4.60 31.67
CA THR A 292 -13.78 5.10 30.59
C THR A 292 -13.28 3.97 29.68
N LEU A 293 -12.77 2.88 30.25
CA LEU A 293 -12.26 1.74 29.47
C LEU A 293 -13.38 1.00 28.73
N THR A 294 -14.53 0.79 29.38
CA THR A 294 -15.70 0.16 28.76
C THR A 294 -16.24 1.01 27.60
N ALA A 295 -16.33 2.33 27.75
CA ALA A 295 -16.76 3.22 26.68
C ALA A 295 -15.78 3.21 25.49
N ALA A 296 -14.47 3.23 25.77
CA ALA A 296 -13.45 3.12 24.71
C ALA A 296 -13.53 1.77 23.98
N SER A 297 -13.77 0.69 24.73
CA SER A 297 -14.01 -0.65 24.20
C SER A 297 -15.24 -0.70 23.28
N GLN A 298 -16.36 -0.08 23.67
CA GLN A 298 -17.56 0.05 22.84
C GLN A 298 -17.30 0.85 21.57
N GLN A 299 -16.62 2.00 21.70
CA GLN A 299 -16.29 2.88 20.57
C GLN A 299 -15.44 2.16 19.51
N LEU A 300 -14.53 1.28 19.94
CA LEU A 300 -13.68 0.50 19.04
C LEU A 300 -14.37 -0.77 18.51
N GLY A 301 -15.59 -1.08 18.98
CA GLY A 301 -16.29 -2.33 18.65
C GLY A 301 -15.47 -3.56 19.04
N ARG A 302 -14.71 -3.50 20.15
CA ARG A 302 -13.85 -4.61 20.59
C ARG A 302 -13.63 -4.63 22.09
N ASP A 303 -13.52 -5.81 22.64
CA ASP A 303 -13.18 -5.99 24.06
C ASP A 303 -11.71 -5.65 24.32
N LEU A 304 -11.41 -5.16 25.53
CA LEU A 304 -10.05 -4.84 25.95
C LEU A 304 -9.52 -5.88 26.92
N THR A 305 -8.34 -6.41 26.65
CA THR A 305 -7.63 -7.28 27.58
C THR A 305 -6.77 -6.43 28.51
N ILE A 306 -7.08 -6.48 29.80
CA ILE A 306 -6.36 -5.77 30.87
C ILE A 306 -5.31 -6.71 31.44
N SER A 307 -4.05 -6.52 31.05
CA SER A 307 -2.93 -7.31 31.56
C SER A 307 -2.60 -6.95 33.00
N SER A 308 -2.90 -5.73 33.44
CA SER A 308 -2.89 -5.40 34.86
C SER A 308 -3.84 -4.28 35.25
N GLY A 309 -4.68 -4.52 36.27
CA GLY A 309 -5.62 -3.56 36.83
C GLY A 309 -5.18 -3.04 38.19
N TYR A 310 -6.05 -3.12 39.20
CA TYR A 310 -5.70 -2.74 40.57
C TYR A 310 -4.56 -3.59 41.12
N ARG A 311 -3.65 -2.96 41.87
CA ARG A 311 -2.58 -3.63 42.61
C ARG A 311 -2.63 -3.22 44.07
N SER A 312 -2.55 -4.16 44.99
CA SER A 312 -2.44 -3.82 46.41
C SER A 312 -1.11 -3.10 46.70
N GLY A 313 -1.04 -2.32 47.76
CA GLY A 313 0.21 -1.68 48.21
C GLY A 313 1.34 -2.69 48.49
N ASN A 314 0.98 -3.94 48.81
CA ASN A 314 1.92 -5.04 49.04
C ASN A 314 2.48 -5.66 47.75
N HIS A 315 1.93 -5.32 46.58
CA HIS A 315 2.40 -5.81 45.29
C HIS A 315 3.89 -5.46 45.11
N PRO A 316 4.78 -6.38 44.67
CA PRO A 316 6.23 -6.16 44.66
C PRO A 316 6.68 -4.89 43.91
N VAL A 317 6.00 -4.56 42.81
CA VAL A 317 6.28 -3.35 42.02
C VAL A 317 5.84 -2.07 42.72
N GLU A 318 4.75 -2.12 43.49
CA GLU A 318 4.19 -0.96 44.18
C GLU A 318 4.92 -0.69 45.49
N ARG A 319 5.24 -1.74 46.26
CA ARG A 319 6.03 -1.66 47.50
C ARG A 319 7.39 -0.99 47.33
N ARG A 320 8.01 -1.16 46.16
CA ARG A 320 9.32 -0.54 45.83
C ARG A 320 9.22 0.96 45.55
N LYS A 321 8.02 1.53 45.36
CA LYS A 321 7.85 2.95 45.06
C LYS A 321 7.87 3.76 46.35
N ARG A 322 8.77 4.75 46.42
CA ARG A 322 8.97 5.63 47.60
C ARG A 322 7.70 6.34 48.09
N ALA A 323 6.71 6.56 47.21
CA ALA A 323 5.47 7.26 47.52
C ALA A 323 4.32 6.34 48.00
N GLY A 324 4.59 5.08 48.36
CA GLY A 324 3.57 4.15 48.85
C GLY A 324 2.63 3.62 47.77
N GLY A 325 3.09 3.57 46.51
CA GLY A 325 2.33 3.05 45.36
C GLY A 325 1.92 4.10 44.32
N GLY A 326 1.79 3.64 43.07
CA GLY A 326 1.37 4.45 41.92
C GLY A 326 -0.14 4.46 41.70
N GLU A 327 -0.59 4.80 40.49
CA GLU A 327 -2.03 4.90 40.19
C GLU A 327 -2.74 3.53 40.20
N HIS A 328 -2.03 2.43 39.97
CA HIS A 328 -2.60 1.08 40.15
C HIS A 328 -3.07 0.81 41.59
N THR A 329 -2.41 1.36 42.62
CA THR A 329 -2.86 1.18 44.02
C THR A 329 -4.06 2.02 44.38
N ARG A 330 -4.43 2.97 43.52
CA ARG A 330 -5.64 3.80 43.63
C ARG A 330 -6.76 3.31 42.73
N GLY A 331 -6.52 2.25 41.94
CA GLY A 331 -7.44 1.78 40.90
C GLY A 331 -7.59 2.73 39.71
N ASN A 332 -6.74 3.75 39.58
CA ASN A 332 -6.83 4.78 38.55
C ASN A 332 -5.89 4.53 37.36
N ALA A 333 -5.27 3.36 37.29
CA ALA A 333 -4.47 2.93 36.15
C ALA A 333 -4.76 1.50 35.72
N ALA A 334 -4.51 1.23 34.44
CA ALA A 334 -4.56 -0.09 33.84
C ALA A 334 -3.43 -0.25 32.81
N ASP A 335 -2.95 -1.48 32.68
CA ASP A 335 -2.07 -1.92 31.60
C ASP A 335 -2.95 -2.71 30.61
N ILE A 336 -3.06 -2.20 29.38
CA ILE A 336 -3.88 -2.77 28.31
C ILE A 336 -2.98 -3.55 27.36
N SER A 337 -3.38 -4.78 27.02
CA SER A 337 -2.70 -5.57 25.99
C SER A 337 -3.01 -5.01 24.61
N MET A 338 -1.95 -4.75 23.86
CA MET A 338 -1.96 -4.44 22.43
C MET A 338 -1.44 -5.60 21.59
N ALA A 339 -1.30 -6.80 22.19
CA ALA A 339 -0.73 -7.97 21.51
C ALA A 339 -1.49 -8.26 20.22
N GLY A 340 -0.75 -8.21 19.10
CA GLY A 340 -1.16 -8.37 17.70
C GLY A 340 -1.76 -7.12 17.02
N MET A 341 -1.95 -6.01 17.76
CA MET A 341 -2.51 -4.80 17.18
C MET A 341 -1.45 -4.19 16.26
N ASN A 342 -1.84 -3.85 15.04
CA ASN A 342 -0.99 -3.00 14.21
C ASN A 342 -0.98 -1.56 14.75
N ASP A 343 -0.07 -0.75 14.23
CA ASP A 343 0.13 0.64 14.66
C ASP A 343 -1.15 1.50 14.58
N SER A 344 -2.10 1.16 13.69
CA SER A 344 -3.39 1.87 13.54
C SER A 344 -4.28 1.59 14.69
N GLN A 345 -4.43 0.31 14.97
CA GLN A 345 -5.30 -0.16 16.02
C GLN A 345 -4.80 0.34 17.37
N ARG A 346 -3.48 0.44 17.55
CA ARG A 346 -2.87 1.09 18.73
C ARG A 346 -3.17 2.58 18.79
N ALA A 347 -3.10 3.26 17.65
CA ALA A 347 -3.41 4.68 17.59
C ALA A 347 -4.90 4.96 17.87
N ASP A 348 -5.79 4.19 17.26
CA ASP A 348 -7.23 4.29 17.45
C ASP A 348 -7.62 3.97 18.89
N LEU A 349 -6.95 2.98 19.51
CA LEU A 349 -7.10 2.71 20.94
C LEU A 349 -6.77 3.94 21.78
N VAL A 350 -5.63 4.58 21.56
CA VAL A 350 -5.23 5.78 22.30
C VAL A 350 -6.23 6.92 22.07
N ARG A 351 -6.66 7.17 20.84
CA ARG A 351 -7.65 8.21 20.53
C ARG A 351 -8.99 7.96 21.21
N ALA A 352 -9.49 6.72 21.19
CA ALA A 352 -10.71 6.34 21.89
C ALA A 352 -10.57 6.59 23.40
N LEU A 353 -9.46 6.16 24.00
CA LEU A 353 -9.18 6.38 25.42
C LEU A 353 -9.09 7.88 25.79
N MET A 354 -8.44 8.69 24.96
CA MET A 354 -8.39 10.14 25.12
C MET A 354 -9.79 10.76 25.09
N ALA A 355 -10.62 10.37 24.12
CA ALA A 355 -12.00 10.84 24.00
C ALA A 355 -12.85 10.50 25.23
N GLN A 356 -12.54 9.40 25.93
CA GLN A 356 -13.22 8.96 27.15
C GLN A 356 -12.56 9.48 28.44
N GLY A 357 -11.59 10.38 28.34
CA GLY A 357 -11.01 11.11 29.48
C GLY A 357 -9.75 10.49 30.09
N VAL A 358 -9.09 9.54 29.43
CA VAL A 358 -7.73 9.12 29.82
C VAL A 358 -6.75 10.24 29.53
N THR A 359 -5.93 10.59 30.52
CA THR A 359 -5.03 11.75 30.43
C THR A 359 -3.56 11.37 30.35
N ARG A 360 -3.18 10.10 30.61
CA ARG A 360 -1.78 9.66 30.61
C ARG A 360 -1.60 8.34 29.89
N PHE A 361 -0.58 8.30 29.04
CA PHE A 361 -0.24 7.16 28.19
C PHE A 361 1.24 6.85 28.28
N ILE A 362 1.60 5.59 28.52
CA ILE A 362 3.00 5.15 28.59
C ILE A 362 3.19 3.87 27.79
N THR A 363 4.20 3.86 26.93
CA THR A 363 4.73 2.64 26.29
C THR A 363 6.09 2.28 26.87
N TYR A 364 6.49 1.02 26.71
CA TYR A 364 7.75 0.50 27.25
C TYR A 364 8.53 -0.29 26.20
N THR A 365 9.84 -0.06 26.14
CA THR A 365 10.74 -0.84 25.27
C THR A 365 10.69 -2.33 25.60
N GLY A 366 10.67 -2.67 26.90
CA GLY A 366 10.62 -4.05 27.38
C GLY A 366 9.24 -4.71 27.33
N SER A 367 8.20 -3.98 26.91
CA SER A 367 6.82 -4.49 26.80
C SER A 367 6.09 -3.76 25.67
N PRO A 368 6.51 -4.00 24.41
CA PRO A 368 6.04 -3.23 23.26
C PRO A 368 4.53 -3.39 23.01
N ASP A 369 3.94 -4.49 23.47
CA ASP A 369 2.52 -4.81 23.32
C ASP A 369 1.70 -4.47 24.56
N MET A 370 2.20 -3.57 25.42
CA MET A 370 1.47 -3.10 26.59
C MET A 370 1.40 -1.56 26.58
N LEU A 371 0.17 -1.05 26.71
CA LEU A 371 -0.11 0.36 26.88
C LEU A 371 -0.55 0.58 28.32
N HIS A 372 0.23 1.35 29.08
CA HIS A 372 -0.18 1.81 30.39
C HIS A 372 -1.00 3.08 30.24
N VAL A 373 -2.13 3.12 30.94
CA VAL A 373 -3.03 4.27 30.97
C VAL A 373 -3.38 4.64 32.40
N ASP A 374 -3.52 5.94 32.66
CA ASP A 374 -4.02 6.42 33.96
C ASP A 374 -4.81 7.73 33.84
N LEU A 375 -5.69 7.98 34.82
CA LEU A 375 -6.56 9.15 34.86
C LEU A 375 -5.91 10.40 35.50
N LYS A 376 -4.63 10.32 35.87
CA LYS A 376 -3.99 11.43 36.58
C LYS A 376 -3.70 12.56 35.61
N ARG A 377 -4.14 13.77 35.97
CA ARG A 377 -3.72 14.97 35.24
C ARG A 377 -2.29 15.30 35.58
N GLN A 378 -1.49 15.57 34.55
CA GLN A 378 -0.14 16.06 34.74
C GLN A 378 -0.21 17.52 35.19
N ARG A 379 0.51 17.86 36.27
CA ARG A 379 0.56 19.24 36.77
C ARG A 379 1.17 20.14 35.69
N GLY A 380 0.46 21.19 35.31
CA GLY A 380 0.89 22.15 34.29
C GLY A 380 0.61 21.74 32.84
N SER A 381 -0.11 20.64 32.58
CA SER A 381 -0.46 20.24 31.20
C SER A 381 -1.68 20.94 30.62
N ASN A 382 -2.31 21.90 31.33
CA ASN A 382 -3.55 22.59 30.91
C ASN A 382 -4.69 21.64 30.48
N GLY A 383 -4.70 20.41 31.00
CA GLY A 383 -5.69 19.39 30.63
C GLY A 383 -5.33 18.59 29.38
N LEU A 384 -4.21 18.90 28.71
CA LEU A 384 -3.70 18.12 27.59
C LEU A 384 -3.26 16.72 28.06
N PRO A 385 -3.43 15.69 27.21
CA PRO A 385 -2.93 14.36 27.49
C PRO A 385 -1.40 14.36 27.58
N TYR A 386 -0.87 13.48 28.44
CA TYR A 386 0.54 13.42 28.74
C TYR A 386 1.12 12.06 28.33
N PHE A 387 1.99 12.11 27.33
CA PHE A 387 2.61 10.94 26.71
C PHE A 387 4.00 10.69 27.27
N MET A 388 4.30 9.43 27.53
CA MET A 388 5.62 9.00 28.01
C MET A 388 6.07 7.74 27.29
N HIS A 389 7.37 7.54 27.26
CA HIS A 389 7.99 6.28 26.88
C HIS A 389 9.01 5.90 27.94
N ASP A 390 9.05 4.64 28.36
CA ASP A 390 9.90 4.19 29.46
C ASP A 390 9.82 5.12 30.69
N LYS A 391 8.59 5.46 31.10
CA LYS A 391 8.24 6.27 32.29
C LYS A 391 8.61 7.77 32.22
N SER A 392 9.07 8.29 31.08
CA SER A 392 9.44 9.70 30.95
C SER A 392 8.97 10.33 29.64
N ALA A 393 8.44 11.55 29.71
CA ALA A 393 8.09 12.32 28.50
C ALA A 393 9.33 12.73 27.70
N ARG A 394 10.50 12.84 28.35
CA ARG A 394 11.77 13.12 27.65
C ARG A 394 12.17 12.02 26.67
N ASN A 395 11.63 10.82 26.87
CA ASN A 395 11.89 9.68 26.00
C ASN A 395 10.89 9.55 24.85
N ILE A 396 9.93 10.48 24.71
CA ILE A 396 8.89 10.36 23.67
C ILE A 396 9.51 10.27 22.27
N GLN A 397 10.65 10.91 22.04
CA GLN A 397 11.39 10.83 20.78
C GLN A 397 11.88 9.40 20.45
N ARG A 398 12.00 8.52 21.45
CA ARG A 398 12.37 7.10 21.30
C ARG A 398 11.15 6.17 21.26
N ALA A 399 9.95 6.70 21.44
CA ALA A 399 8.73 5.92 21.40
C ALA A 399 8.45 5.37 19.99
N PRO A 400 7.61 4.33 19.87
CA PRO A 400 7.10 3.89 18.57
C PRO A 400 6.49 5.05 17.76
N ALA A 401 6.67 5.01 16.44
CA ALA A 401 6.27 6.10 15.55
C ALA A 401 4.78 6.47 15.70
N TRP A 402 3.91 5.48 15.86
CA TRP A 402 2.47 5.69 16.06
C TRP A 402 2.14 6.50 17.31
N LEU A 403 2.86 6.31 18.43
CA LEU A 403 2.61 7.06 19.67
C LEU A 403 3.13 8.50 19.55
N ARG A 404 4.28 8.70 18.88
CA ARG A 404 4.83 10.03 18.63
C ARG A 404 3.88 10.89 17.81
N ALA A 405 3.31 10.32 16.74
CA ALA A 405 2.35 11.01 15.89
C ALA A 405 1.13 11.50 16.69
N ILE A 406 0.57 10.66 17.56
CA ILE A 406 -0.59 11.05 18.38
C ILE A 406 -0.20 12.08 19.43
N ALA A 407 0.99 11.97 20.01
CA ALA A 407 1.47 12.97 20.96
C ALA A 407 1.59 14.35 20.29
N GLU A 408 2.12 14.42 19.07
CA GLU A 408 2.21 15.64 18.27
C GLU A 408 0.82 16.19 17.87
N GLU A 409 -0.09 15.31 17.44
CA GLU A 409 -1.50 15.65 17.16
C GLU A 409 -2.16 16.31 18.38
N SER A 410 -1.96 15.74 19.58
CA SER A 410 -2.59 16.20 20.82
C SER A 410 -2.06 17.53 21.36
N THR A 411 -0.84 17.93 20.97
CA THR A 411 -0.24 19.21 21.36
C THR A 411 -0.56 20.35 20.40
N SER A 412 -1.16 20.04 19.25
CA SER A 412 -1.50 21.02 18.21
C SER A 412 -2.96 21.52 18.31
N ILE A 413 -3.70 21.04 19.31
CA ILE A 413 -5.07 21.43 19.67
C ILE A 413 -4.99 22.33 20.91
#